data_AF-A0A9X0F227-F1
#
_entry.id   AF-A0A9X0F227-F1
#
_cell.length_a   1.000
_cell.length_b   1.000
_cell.length_c   1.000
_cell.angle_alpha   90.00
_cell.angle_beta   90.00
_cell.angle_gamma   90.00
#
_symmetry.space_group_name_H-M   'P 1'
#
loop_
_entity.id
_entity.type
_entity.pdbx_description
1 polymer ?
#
loop_
_entity_poly.entity_id
_entity_poly.type
_entity_poly.pdbx_seq_one_letter_code
_entity_poly.pdbx_strand_id
1 'polypeptide(L)'
;MTLFEKVKKLASNQGLSMAELERRLGFSPNTLYKLKTQKPSIDRIETIAQYFHVSTDYLLGRTEKKYWALTEKDEKDIQKKLEELIADMSNADALAFSKDSEPMSEETKQLLIISLENSLRLGKEMAKKKFTPKKYRNEE
;
A
#
# COMPACT_ATOMS: atom_id res chain seq x y z
N MET A 1 -13.77 5.89 -13.18
CA MET A 1 -14.35 5.03 -12.13
C MET A 1 -15.05 5.91 -11.11
N THR A 2 -16.33 5.67 -10.84
CA THR A 2 -17.15 6.45 -9.90
C THR A 2 -16.91 6.05 -8.44
N LEU A 3 -17.37 6.86 -7.48
CA LEU A 3 -17.33 6.51 -6.05
C LEU A 3 -18.04 5.17 -5.78
N PHE A 4 -19.23 4.98 -6.36
CA PHE A 4 -19.97 3.72 -6.24
C PHE A 4 -19.14 2.52 -6.73
N GLU A 5 -18.49 2.64 -7.89
CA GLU A 5 -17.64 1.58 -8.45
C GLU A 5 -16.42 1.29 -7.56
N LYS A 6 -15.79 2.33 -6.99
CA LYS A 6 -14.69 2.20 -6.02
C LYS A 6 -15.12 1.42 -4.79
N VAL A 7 -16.22 1.81 -4.17
CA VAL A 7 -16.75 1.14 -2.98
C VAL A 7 -17.16 -0.30 -3.30
N LYS A 8 -17.83 -0.53 -4.43
CA LYS A 8 -18.21 -1.88 -4.87
C LYS A 8 -16.99 -2.78 -5.07
N LYS A 9 -15.94 -2.28 -5.73
CA LYS A 9 -14.70 -3.02 -5.95
C LYS A 9 -14.02 -3.36 -4.62
N LEU A 10 -13.93 -2.41 -3.69
CA LEU A 10 -13.35 -2.63 -2.36
C LEU A 10 -14.14 -3.67 -1.55
N ALA A 11 -15.47 -3.63 -1.60
CA ALA A 11 -16.33 -4.62 -0.96
C ALA A 11 -16.11 -6.04 -1.54
N SER A 12 -16.10 -6.16 -2.88
CA SER A 12 -15.88 -7.44 -3.56
C SER A 12 -14.50 -8.03 -3.27
N ASN A 13 -13.46 -7.19 -3.14
CA ASN A 13 -12.12 -7.66 -2.76
C ASN A 13 -12.06 -8.26 -1.34
N GLN A 14 -13.01 -7.90 -0.46
CA GLN A 14 -13.15 -8.49 0.87
C GLN A 14 -14.23 -9.60 0.92
N GLY A 15 -14.79 -10.01 -0.22
CA GLY A 15 -15.87 -11.00 -0.27
C GLY A 15 -17.21 -10.52 0.31
N LEU A 16 -17.41 -9.21 0.41
CA LEU A 16 -18.61 -8.61 1.00
C LEU A 16 -19.61 -8.20 -0.07
N SER A 17 -20.90 -8.43 0.20
CA SER A 17 -21.98 -7.82 -0.56
C SER A 17 -22.17 -6.36 -0.13
N MET A 18 -22.80 -5.55 -0.98
CA MET A 18 -23.09 -4.14 -0.63
C MET A 18 -24.02 -4.03 0.57
N ALA A 19 -24.99 -4.95 0.71
CA ALA A 19 -25.89 -4.99 1.85
C ALA A 19 -25.17 -5.39 3.15
N GLU A 20 -24.19 -6.29 3.05
CA GLU A 20 -23.34 -6.66 4.18
C GLU A 20 -22.46 -5.48 4.62
N LEU A 21 -21.87 -4.78 3.65
CA LEU A 21 -21.11 -3.57 3.92
C LEU A 21 -21.95 -2.48 4.60
N GLU A 22 -23.19 -2.24 4.12
CA GLU A 22 -24.11 -1.30 4.77
C GLU A 22 -24.34 -1.64 6.24
N ARG A 23 -24.57 -2.92 6.56
CA ARG A 23 -24.74 -3.39 7.94
C ARG A 23 -23.49 -3.15 8.79
N ARG A 24 -22.29 -3.42 8.25
CA ARG A 24 -21.02 -3.22 8.96
C ARG A 24 -20.69 -1.75 9.19
N LEU A 25 -21.06 -0.88 8.26
CA LEU A 25 -20.87 0.58 8.37
C LEU A 25 -21.97 1.25 9.21
N GLY A 26 -22.99 0.52 9.67
CA GLY A 26 -24.14 1.09 10.38
C GLY A 26 -25.03 1.97 9.49
N PHE A 27 -25.00 1.76 8.17
CA PHE A 27 -25.80 2.52 7.21
C PHE A 27 -27.18 1.90 7.02
N SER A 28 -28.18 2.76 6.80
CA SER A 28 -29.51 2.30 6.40
C SER A 28 -29.46 1.53 5.07
N PRO A 29 -30.35 0.55 4.85
CA PRO A 29 -30.38 -0.21 3.61
C PRO A 29 -30.47 0.68 2.36
N ASN A 30 -29.81 0.24 1.28
CA ASN A 30 -29.71 0.95 -0.01
C ASN A 30 -28.96 2.29 -0.01
N THR A 31 -28.34 2.68 1.11
CA THR A 31 -27.53 3.89 1.20
C THR A 31 -26.39 3.88 0.19
N LEU A 32 -25.67 2.77 0.04
CA LEU A 32 -24.54 2.69 -0.88
C LEU A 32 -24.98 2.65 -2.35
N TYR A 33 -26.17 2.13 -2.65
CA TYR A 33 -26.72 2.18 -4.01
C TYR A 33 -27.08 3.60 -4.45
N LYS A 34 -27.46 4.48 -3.51
CA LYS A 34 -27.71 5.91 -3.78
C LYS A 34 -26.46 6.66 -4.22
N LEU A 35 -25.25 6.14 -3.96
CA LEU A 35 -23.99 6.73 -4.44
C LEU A 35 -23.89 6.80 -5.98
N LYS A 36 -24.75 6.09 -6.72
CA LYS A 36 -24.86 6.20 -8.17
C LYS A 36 -25.45 7.53 -8.64
N THR A 37 -26.33 8.12 -7.85
CA THR A 37 -27.15 9.28 -8.25
C THR A 37 -27.02 10.47 -7.30
N GLN A 38 -26.58 10.24 -6.06
CA GLN A 38 -26.52 11.24 -5.01
C GLN A 38 -25.10 11.38 -4.46
N LYS A 39 -24.73 12.62 -4.14
CA LYS A 39 -23.51 12.91 -3.40
C LYS A 39 -23.71 12.54 -1.93
N PRO A 40 -22.89 11.65 -1.35
CA PRO A 40 -22.95 11.38 0.08
C PRO A 40 -22.45 12.58 0.90
N SER A 41 -22.76 12.57 2.21
CA SER A 41 -22.14 13.48 3.17
C SER A 41 -20.66 13.17 3.34
N ILE A 42 -19.90 14.15 3.85
CA ILE A 42 -18.48 14.01 4.16
C ILE A 42 -18.27 12.87 5.17
N ASP A 43 -19.05 12.84 6.25
CA ASP A 43 -18.97 11.81 7.29
C ASP A 43 -19.13 10.39 6.73
N ARG A 44 -20.01 10.20 5.72
CA ARG A 44 -20.20 8.91 5.07
C ARG A 44 -18.99 8.50 4.24
N ILE A 45 -18.39 9.45 3.53
CA ILE A 45 -17.17 9.20 2.76
C ILE A 45 -16.03 8.82 3.70
N GLU A 46 -15.89 9.53 4.82
CA GLU A 46 -14.88 9.25 5.85
C GLU A 46 -15.08 7.88 6.48
N THR A 47 -16.31 7.53 6.85
CA THR A 47 -16.64 6.21 7.42
C THR A 47 -16.27 5.08 6.45
N ILE A 48 -16.61 5.22 5.16
CA ILE A 48 -16.23 4.24 4.12
C ILE A 48 -14.70 4.18 3.96
N ALA A 49 -14.03 5.33 3.97
CA ALA A 49 -12.58 5.43 3.83
C ALA A 49 -11.86 4.73 4.99
N GLN A 50 -12.29 5.00 6.23
CA GLN A 50 -11.77 4.37 7.44
C GLN A 50 -11.96 2.85 7.41
N TYR A 51 -13.16 2.38 7.06
CA TYR A 51 -13.45 0.93 7.00
C TYR A 51 -12.55 0.18 6.02
N PHE A 52 -12.28 0.77 4.85
CA PHE A 52 -11.39 0.18 3.84
C PHE A 52 -9.92 0.57 4.00
N HIS A 53 -9.60 1.34 5.05
CA HIS A 53 -8.30 1.93 5.29
C HIS A 53 -7.77 2.74 4.10
N VAL A 54 -8.59 3.39 3.28
CA VAL A 54 -8.14 4.21 2.13
C VAL A 54 -8.29 5.71 2.44
N SER A 55 -7.75 6.59 1.59
CA SER A 55 -8.01 8.02 1.71
C SER A 55 -9.38 8.38 1.12
N THR A 56 -10.01 9.44 1.63
CA THR A 56 -11.20 10.03 1.03
C THR A 56 -10.91 10.52 -0.39
N ASP A 57 -9.73 11.09 -0.65
CA ASP A 57 -9.27 11.47 -1.98
C ASP A 57 -9.17 10.27 -2.94
N TYR A 58 -8.80 9.09 -2.44
CA TYR A 58 -8.84 7.86 -3.23
C TYR A 58 -10.27 7.51 -3.62
N LEU A 59 -11.20 7.52 -2.66
CA LEU A 59 -12.63 7.26 -2.93
C LEU A 59 -13.24 8.26 -3.90
N LEU A 60 -12.87 9.54 -3.77
CA LEU A 60 -13.36 10.64 -4.61
C LEU A 60 -12.64 10.74 -5.96
N GLY A 61 -11.59 9.96 -6.20
CA GLY A 61 -10.83 9.98 -7.45
C GLY A 61 -9.98 11.23 -7.65
N ARG A 62 -9.62 11.91 -6.57
CA ARG A 62 -8.66 13.03 -6.57
C ARG A 62 -7.21 12.53 -6.58
N THR A 63 -6.97 11.29 -6.14
CA THR A 63 -5.68 10.61 -6.20
C THR A 63 -5.87 9.11 -6.42
N GLU A 64 -4.97 8.46 -7.16
CA GLU A 64 -4.85 7.00 -7.20
C GLU A 64 -3.93 6.47 -6.08
N LYS A 65 -3.15 7.36 -5.43
CA LYS A 65 -2.13 7.00 -4.45
C LYS A 65 -2.71 6.93 -3.04
N LYS A 66 -2.55 5.80 -2.37
CA LYS A 66 -2.88 5.62 -0.94
C LYS A 66 -1.94 6.48 -0.07
N TYR A 67 -2.33 6.84 1.16
CA TYR A 67 -1.51 7.73 2.01
C TYR A 67 -0.12 7.15 2.34
N TRP A 68 0.01 5.83 2.34
CA TRP A 68 1.27 5.12 2.57
C TRP A 68 2.02 4.77 1.28
N ALA A 69 1.55 5.23 0.11
CA ALA A 69 2.26 5.02 -1.14
C ALA A 69 3.68 5.61 -1.06
N LEU A 70 4.63 4.92 -1.69
CA LEU A 70 5.99 5.41 -1.82
C LEU A 70 5.99 6.69 -2.66
N THR A 71 6.71 7.69 -2.17
CA THR A 71 6.98 8.93 -2.89
C THR A 71 8.26 8.77 -3.70
N GLU A 72 8.52 9.69 -4.63
CA GLU A 72 9.80 9.70 -5.36
C GLU A 72 11.01 9.83 -4.43
N LYS A 73 10.85 10.53 -3.30
CA LYS A 73 11.89 10.60 -2.27
C LYS A 73 12.11 9.24 -1.62
N ASP A 74 11.03 8.52 -1.32
CA ASP A 74 11.14 7.18 -0.72
C ASP A 74 11.84 6.20 -1.69
N GLU A 75 11.55 6.25 -2.99
CA GLU A 75 12.24 5.44 -4.00
C GLU A 75 13.73 5.78 -4.08
N LYS A 76 14.09 7.07 -4.04
CA LYS A 76 15.51 7.50 -4.00
C LYS A 76 16.23 7.01 -2.73
N ASP A 77 15.57 7.09 -1.57
CA ASP A 77 16.12 6.58 -0.32
C ASP A 77 16.33 5.05 -0.37
N ILE A 78 15.37 4.32 -0.96
CA ILE A 78 15.44 2.87 -1.13
C ILE A 78 16.60 2.49 -2.05
N GLN A 79 16.74 3.19 -3.18
CA GLN A 79 17.84 2.96 -4.12
C GLN A 79 19.20 3.17 -3.46
N LYS A 80 19.37 4.29 -2.73
CA LYS A 80 20.61 4.56 -2.00
C LYS A 80 20.92 3.47 -0.97
N LYS A 81 19.91 3.01 -0.24
CA LYS A 81 20.09 1.95 0.77
C LYS A 81 20.38 0.59 0.15
N LEU A 82 19.82 0.30 -1.02
CA LEU A 82 20.13 -0.90 -1.79
C LEU A 82 21.58 -0.89 -2.26
N GLU A 83 22.06 0.25 -2.77
CA GLU A 83 23.46 0.42 -3.18
C GLU A 83 24.42 0.27 -2.00
N GLU A 84 24.11 0.86 -0.85
CA GLU A 84 24.87 0.66 0.40
C GLU A 84 24.93 -0.81 0.81
N LEU A 85 23.81 -1.53 0.80
CA LEU A 85 23.77 -2.96 1.13
C LEU A 85 24.56 -3.82 0.13
N ILE A 86 24.46 -3.54 -1.16
CA ILE A 86 25.22 -4.25 -2.20
C ILE A 86 26.72 -4.00 -2.01
N ALA A 87 27.12 -2.77 -1.73
CA ALA A 87 28.52 -2.41 -1.48
C ALA A 87 29.06 -3.10 -0.22
N ASP A 88 28.29 -3.11 0.88
CA ASP A 88 28.66 -3.82 2.11
C ASP A 88 28.77 -5.33 1.90
N MET A 89 27.86 -5.92 1.13
CA MET A 89 27.89 -7.35 0.76
C MET A 89 29.02 -7.71 -0.22
N SER A 90 29.56 -6.72 -0.93
CA SER A 90 30.71 -6.90 -1.84
C SER A 90 32.04 -6.69 -1.12
N ASN A 91 32.06 -5.84 -0.08
CA ASN A 91 33.24 -5.56 0.75
C ASN A 91 33.46 -6.63 1.83
N ALA A 92 32.38 -7.16 2.40
CA ALA A 92 32.44 -8.40 3.15
C ALA A 92 32.46 -9.52 2.11
N ASP A 93 33.43 -10.44 2.14
CA ASP A 93 33.43 -11.70 1.38
C ASP A 93 32.21 -12.62 1.67
N ALA A 94 31.10 -12.09 2.20
CA ALA A 94 29.92 -12.78 2.70
C ALA A 94 29.03 -13.39 1.60
N LEU A 95 29.17 -12.95 0.34
CA LEU A 95 28.52 -13.61 -0.80
C LEU A 95 29.25 -14.90 -1.23
N ALA A 96 30.46 -15.16 -0.72
CA ALA A 96 31.09 -16.46 -0.82
C ALA A 96 30.56 -17.36 0.32
N PHE A 97 29.38 -17.97 0.09
CA PHE A 97 28.72 -18.85 1.07
C PHE A 97 29.55 -20.08 1.47
N SER A 98 30.69 -20.36 0.83
CA SER A 98 31.64 -21.38 1.27
C SER A 98 33.00 -21.11 0.63
N LYS A 99 34.08 -21.50 1.31
CA LYS A 99 35.44 -21.55 0.72
C LYS A 99 35.54 -22.40 -0.57
N ASP A 100 34.50 -23.19 -0.88
CA ASP A 100 34.35 -24.07 -2.04
C ASP A 100 33.08 -23.79 -2.89
N SER A 101 32.34 -22.70 -2.64
CA SER A 101 31.15 -22.39 -3.43
C SER A 101 31.54 -21.63 -4.69
N GLU A 102 31.09 -22.11 -5.84
CA GLU A 102 31.24 -21.40 -7.12
C GLU A 102 30.77 -19.94 -6.97
N PRO A 103 31.45 -18.98 -7.62
CA PRO A 103 30.98 -17.61 -7.64
C PRO A 103 29.53 -17.59 -8.11
N MET A 104 28.65 -16.93 -7.35
CA MET A 104 27.24 -16.85 -7.69
C MET A 104 27.08 -16.39 -9.14
N SER A 105 26.23 -17.09 -9.89
CA SER A 105 25.92 -16.69 -11.26
C SER A 105 25.34 -15.27 -11.30
N GLU A 106 25.55 -14.57 -12.40
CA GLU A 106 25.03 -13.20 -12.57
C GLU A 106 23.50 -13.15 -12.40
N GLU A 107 22.79 -14.20 -12.84
CA GLU A 107 21.34 -14.32 -12.66
C GLU A 107 20.95 -14.42 -11.19
N THR A 108 21.72 -15.15 -10.39
CA THR A 108 21.46 -15.32 -8.96
C THR A 108 21.73 -14.02 -8.20
N LYS A 109 22.78 -13.28 -8.57
CA LYS A 109 23.06 -11.93 -8.03
C LYS A 109 21.91 -10.98 -8.35
N GLN A 110 21.41 -10.97 -9.58
CA GLN A 110 20.27 -10.15 -9.98
C GLN A 110 19.01 -10.49 -9.20
N LEU A 111 18.71 -11.78 -9.03
CA LEU A 111 17.54 -12.22 -8.24
C LEU A 111 17.64 -11.75 -6.79
N LEU A 112 18.83 -11.81 -6.21
CA LEU A 112 19.08 -11.34 -4.85
C LEU A 112 18.86 -9.82 -4.74
N ILE A 113 19.38 -9.04 -5.70
CA ILE A 113 19.17 -7.59 -5.76
C ILE A 113 17.68 -7.25 -5.83
N ILE A 114 16.93 -7.92 -6.72
CA ILE A 114 15.47 -7.73 -6.86
C ILE A 114 14.74 -8.06 -5.55
N SER A 115 15.12 -9.16 -4.90
CA SER A 115 14.52 -9.57 -3.63
C SER A 115 14.78 -8.55 -2.51
N LEU A 116 16.01 -8.03 -2.42
CA LEU A 116 16.39 -7.00 -1.45
C LEU A 116 15.64 -5.69 -1.69
N GLU A 117 15.57 -5.24 -2.95
CA GLU A 117 14.84 -4.04 -3.34
C GLU A 117 13.35 -4.13 -2.96
N ASN A 118 12.72 -5.27 -3.26
CA ASN A 118 11.33 -5.53 -2.86
C ASN A 118 11.16 -5.53 -1.34
N SER A 119 12.10 -6.14 -0.61
CA SER A 119 12.09 -6.17 0.86
C SER A 119 12.21 -4.76 1.47
N LEU A 120 13.06 -3.91 0.90
CA LEU A 120 13.22 -2.51 1.32
C LEU A 120 11.95 -1.70 1.06
N ARG A 121 11.32 -1.87 -0.11
CA ARG A 121 10.02 -1.25 -0.43
C ARG A 121 8.95 -1.64 0.58
N LEU A 122 8.79 -2.93 0.83
CA LEU A 122 7.81 -3.44 1.80
C LEU A 122 8.06 -2.88 3.20
N GLY A 123 9.32 -2.89 3.66
CA GLY A 123 9.69 -2.31 4.95
C GLY A 123 9.34 -0.82 5.06
N LYS A 124 9.62 -0.04 4.01
CA LYS A 124 9.29 1.40 3.97
C LYS A 124 7.79 1.64 3.97
N GLU A 125 7.01 0.87 3.21
CA GLU A 125 5.54 0.95 3.24
C GLU A 125 4.98 0.62 4.62
N MET A 126 5.47 -0.45 5.25
CA MET A 126 5.06 -0.83 6.61
C MET A 126 5.39 0.27 7.63
N ALA A 127 6.58 0.87 7.53
CA ALA A 127 6.97 1.99 8.38
C ALA A 127 6.06 3.21 8.17
N LYS A 128 5.72 3.54 6.92
CA LYS A 128 4.78 4.65 6.63
C LYS A 128 3.39 4.37 7.19
N LYS A 129 2.88 3.15 7.09
CA LYS A 129 1.62 2.76 7.75
C LYS A 129 1.70 2.91 9.27
N LYS A 130 2.81 2.46 9.89
CA LYS A 130 2.97 2.41 11.35
C LYS A 130 3.31 3.76 12.02
N PHE A 131 4.04 4.64 11.34
CA PHE A 131 4.66 5.83 11.96
C PHE A 131 4.20 7.18 11.39
N THR A 132 3.45 7.22 10.28
CA THR A 132 2.81 8.48 9.83
C THR A 132 1.93 9.00 10.97
N PRO A 133 2.04 10.21 11.52
CA PRO A 133 1.19 10.62 12.64
C PRO A 133 -0.30 10.50 12.32
N LYS A 134 -1.16 10.14 13.30
CA LYS A 134 -2.60 9.92 13.08
C LYS A 134 -3.28 11.05 12.32
N LYS A 135 -2.94 12.31 12.58
CA LYS A 135 -3.44 13.50 11.86
C LYS A 135 -3.10 13.57 10.36
N TYR A 136 -2.15 12.77 9.89
CA TYR A 136 -1.76 12.64 8.48
C TYR A 136 -2.10 11.26 7.90
N ARG A 137 -2.42 10.29 8.75
CA ARG A 137 -3.32 9.20 8.37
C ARG A 137 -4.66 9.88 8.19
N ASN A 138 -5.46 9.53 7.19
CA ASN A 138 -6.83 10.06 7.14
C ASN A 138 -7.68 9.26 8.15
N GLU A 139 -7.28 9.28 9.42
CA GLU A 139 -7.85 8.56 10.57
C GLU A 139 -8.11 9.60 11.67
N GLU A 140 -9.36 9.74 12.11
CA GLU A 140 -9.66 10.23 13.47
C GLU A 140 -9.45 9.09 14.47
#